data_AF-A0A352RNM4-F1
#
_entry.id   AF-A0A352RNM4-F1
#
_cell.length_a   1.000
_cell.length_b   1.000
_cell.length_c   1.000
_cell.angle_alpha   90.00
_cell.angle_beta   90.00
_cell.angle_gamma   90.00
#
_symmetry.space_group_name_H-M   'P 1'
#
loop_
_entity.id
_entity.type
_entity.pdbx_description
1 polymer ?
#
loop_
_entity_poly.entity_id
_entity_poly.type
_entity_poly.pdbx_seq_one_letter_code
_entity_poly.pdbx_strand_id
1 'polypeptide(L)'
;MDDLTAQIMDNNKWPSLQLPENLDLLNELADNSFLLGSFEGKLAGTLMYHQILEAMCMHLLDDCHFLIQLSVYPATIQFKLPTDKMFGYYIGELKSSISFYKKDEFIQKAEQFNMYRVNAVHKMRRSNLTQLSKELDKVKPCFDELYNLYDKIQDSFRVDFHGFKKDVFIDYLTEEEQEQYWG
;
A
#
# COMPACT_ATOMS: atom_id res chain seq x y z
N MET A 1 -28.89 8.13 -3.25
CA MET A 1 -27.84 7.22 -2.75
C MET A 1 -26.71 8.12 -2.30
N ASP A 2 -26.28 8.00 -1.05
CA ASP A 2 -25.17 8.79 -0.51
C ASP A 2 -23.85 8.46 -1.25
N ASP A 3 -22.91 9.41 -1.31
CA ASP A 3 -21.67 9.28 -2.11
C ASP A 3 -20.86 8.06 -1.68
N LEU A 4 -20.81 7.77 -0.37
CA LEU A 4 -20.16 6.58 0.17
C LEU A 4 -20.87 5.29 -0.25
N THR A 5 -22.20 5.29 -0.26
CA THR A 5 -22.98 4.12 -0.70
C THR A 5 -22.76 3.85 -2.19
N ALA A 6 -22.70 4.90 -3.01
CA ALA A 6 -22.38 4.75 -4.44
C ALA A 6 -20.93 4.27 -4.66
N GLN A 7 -20.01 4.58 -3.75
CA GLN A 7 -18.63 4.11 -3.77
C GLN A 7 -18.52 2.64 -3.35
N ILE A 8 -19.12 2.23 -2.24
CA ILE A 8 -19.01 0.83 -1.76
C ILE A 8 -19.67 -0.16 -2.73
N MET A 9 -20.72 0.26 -3.44
CA MET A 9 -21.41 -0.59 -4.41
C MET A 9 -20.64 -0.80 -5.72
N ASP A 10 -19.70 0.06 -6.07
CA ASP A 10 -18.88 -0.05 -7.29
C ASP A 10 -17.43 -0.34 -6.92
N ASN A 11 -17.00 -1.59 -7.15
CA ASN A 11 -15.65 -2.05 -6.82
C ASN A 11 -14.56 -1.22 -7.53
N ASN A 12 -14.86 -0.59 -8.67
CA ASN A 12 -13.90 0.25 -9.39
C ASN A 12 -13.66 1.61 -8.71
N LYS A 13 -14.48 1.97 -7.73
CA LYS A 13 -14.35 3.20 -6.94
C LYS A 13 -13.73 2.97 -5.56
N TRP A 14 -13.38 1.73 -5.24
CA TRP A 14 -12.61 1.44 -4.04
C TRP A 14 -11.21 2.07 -4.17
N PRO A 15 -10.51 2.29 -3.04
CA PRO A 15 -9.12 2.73 -3.09
C PRO A 15 -8.33 1.87 -4.09
N SER A 16 -7.51 2.55 -4.88
CA SER A 16 -6.64 1.91 -5.87
C SER A 16 -5.34 2.68 -5.99
N LEU A 17 -4.29 1.98 -6.43
CA LEU A 17 -3.03 2.62 -6.77
C LEU A 17 -3.25 3.58 -7.94
N GLN A 18 -2.67 4.78 -7.83
CA GLN A 18 -2.65 5.72 -8.94
C GLN A 18 -1.69 5.20 -10.03
N LEU A 19 -2.18 5.15 -11.27
CA LEU A 19 -1.39 4.75 -12.46
C LEU A 19 -0.69 3.39 -12.28
N PRO A 20 -1.45 2.29 -12.08
CA PRO A 20 -0.89 0.97 -11.81
C PRO A 20 0.06 0.49 -12.92
N GLU A 21 -0.19 0.86 -14.18
CA GLU A 21 0.68 0.48 -15.31
C GLU A 21 2.10 1.07 -15.15
N ASN A 22 2.21 2.26 -14.55
CA ASN A 22 3.50 2.87 -14.28
C ASN A 22 4.25 2.14 -13.17
N LEU A 23 3.55 1.54 -12.21
CA LEU A 23 4.18 0.79 -11.11
C LEU A 23 4.75 -0.54 -11.60
N ASP A 24 4.03 -1.23 -12.49
CA ASP A 24 4.51 -2.47 -13.12
C ASP A 24 5.76 -2.21 -13.95
N LEU A 25 5.72 -1.17 -14.80
CA LEU A 25 6.88 -0.74 -15.58
C LEU A 25 8.06 -0.36 -14.68
N LEU A 26 7.79 0.38 -13.60
CA LEU A 26 8.82 0.81 -12.66
C LEU A 26 9.46 -0.37 -11.93
N ASN A 27 8.67 -1.40 -11.62
CA ASN A 27 9.15 -2.64 -11.02
C ASN A 27 10.06 -3.40 -11.99
N GLU A 28 9.65 -3.54 -13.25
CA GLU A 28 10.47 -4.17 -14.29
C GLU A 28 11.80 -3.43 -14.50
N LEU A 29 11.76 -2.09 -14.56
CA LEU A 29 12.97 -1.26 -14.66
C LEU A 29 13.88 -1.40 -13.44
N ALA A 30 13.31 -1.53 -12.24
CA ALA A 30 14.06 -1.73 -11.02
C ALA A 30 14.78 -3.09 -11.02
N ASP A 31 14.07 -4.16 -11.38
CA ASP A 31 14.61 -5.51 -11.52
C ASP A 31 15.74 -5.54 -12.56
N ASN A 32 15.53 -4.96 -13.73
CA ASN A 32 16.54 -4.85 -14.77
C ASN A 32 17.78 -4.08 -14.30
N SER A 33 17.58 -3.01 -13.52
CA SER A 33 18.68 -2.24 -12.94
C SER A 33 19.49 -3.05 -11.91
N PHE A 34 18.83 -3.86 -11.09
CA PHE A 34 19.50 -4.76 -10.15
C PHE A 34 20.29 -5.88 -10.84
N LEU A 35 19.77 -6.42 -11.95
CA LEU A 35 20.43 -7.47 -12.74
C LEU A 35 21.79 -7.05 -13.31
N LEU A 36 22.02 -5.74 -13.51
CA LEU A 36 23.32 -5.23 -13.94
C LEU A 36 24.44 -5.50 -12.92
N GLY A 37 24.10 -5.72 -11.65
CA GLY A 37 25.05 -6.04 -10.57
C GLY A 37 26.02 -4.92 -10.19
N SER A 38 26.05 -3.81 -10.93
CA SER A 38 26.83 -2.62 -10.61
C SER A 38 26.24 -1.86 -9.42
N PHE A 39 27.06 -1.06 -8.74
CA PHE A 39 26.59 -0.24 -7.63
C PHE A 39 25.52 0.76 -8.09
N GLU A 40 25.74 1.38 -9.24
CA GLU A 40 24.85 2.35 -9.86
C GLU A 40 23.50 1.71 -10.20
N GLY A 41 23.51 0.50 -10.78
CA GLY A 41 22.30 -0.25 -11.10
C GLY A 41 21.49 -0.61 -9.86
N LYS A 42 22.14 -1.14 -8.81
CA LYS A 42 21.49 -1.45 -7.54
C LYS A 42 20.93 -0.21 -6.85
N LEU A 43 21.64 0.91 -6.90
CA LEU A 43 21.18 2.17 -6.32
C LEU A 43 19.95 2.69 -7.09
N ALA A 44 20.00 2.68 -8.43
CA ALA A 44 18.88 3.10 -9.26
C ALA A 44 17.63 2.23 -8.99
N GLY A 45 17.79 0.90 -8.97
CA GLY A 45 16.70 -0.01 -8.64
C GLY A 45 16.14 0.22 -7.23
N THR A 46 17.00 0.51 -6.25
CA THR A 46 16.59 0.83 -4.87
C THR A 46 15.70 2.08 -4.83
N LEU A 47 16.01 3.10 -5.62
CA LEU A 47 15.21 4.32 -5.70
C LEU A 47 13.86 4.07 -6.38
N MET A 48 13.82 3.21 -7.40
CA MET A 48 12.57 2.81 -8.07
C MET A 48 11.67 2.00 -7.13
N TYR A 49 12.19 0.97 -6.45
CA TYR A 49 11.46 0.23 -5.43
C TYR A 49 10.93 1.13 -4.30
N HIS A 50 11.71 2.13 -3.90
CA HIS A 50 11.28 3.10 -2.90
C HIS A 50 10.02 3.87 -3.35
N GLN A 51 9.93 4.28 -4.62
CA GLN A 51 8.74 4.96 -5.14
C GLN A 51 7.51 4.04 -5.15
N ILE A 52 7.70 2.78 -5.51
CA ILE A 52 6.64 1.77 -5.47
C ILE A 52 6.13 1.57 -4.03
N LEU A 53 7.04 1.40 -3.07
CA LEU A 53 6.66 1.22 -1.66
C LEU A 53 5.98 2.45 -1.05
N GLU A 54 6.35 3.65 -1.50
CA GLU A 54 5.67 4.88 -1.10
C GLU A 54 4.21 4.90 -1.59
N ALA A 55 3.99 4.58 -2.87
CA ALA A 55 2.64 4.45 -3.43
C ALA A 55 1.81 3.37 -2.71
N MET A 56 2.42 2.22 -2.40
CA MET A 56 1.77 1.17 -1.61
C MET A 56 1.36 1.64 -0.21
N CYS A 57 2.22 2.38 0.49
CA CYS A 57 1.89 2.90 1.81
C CYS A 57 0.75 3.92 1.77
N MET A 58 0.76 4.80 0.77
CA MET A 58 -0.32 5.77 0.57
C MET A 58 -1.64 5.04 0.29
N HIS A 59 -1.61 4.02 -0.55
CA HIS A 59 -2.80 3.23 -0.86
C HIS A 59 -3.35 2.49 0.37
N LEU A 60 -2.49 1.87 1.18
CA LEU A 60 -2.92 1.24 2.44
C LEU A 60 -3.52 2.25 3.44
N LEU A 61 -3.07 3.51 3.41
CA LEU A 61 -3.69 4.57 4.22
C LEU A 61 -5.07 4.94 3.69
N ASP A 62 -5.24 5.01 2.37
CA ASP A 62 -6.56 5.22 1.76
C ASP A 62 -7.52 4.06 2.06
N ASP A 63 -7.03 2.82 2.06
CA ASP A 63 -7.82 1.65 2.53
C ASP A 63 -8.23 1.79 3.99
N CYS A 64 -7.32 2.21 4.86
CA CYS A 64 -7.63 2.46 6.26
C CYS A 64 -8.71 3.54 6.41
N HIS A 65 -8.57 4.66 5.70
CA HIS A 65 -9.55 5.75 5.71
C HIS A 65 -10.92 5.29 5.22
N PHE A 66 -10.94 4.53 4.13
CA PHE A 66 -12.17 4.00 3.56
C PHE A 66 -12.85 3.03 4.54
N LEU A 67 -12.11 2.11 5.16
CA LEU A 67 -12.65 1.19 6.16
C LEU A 67 -13.24 1.93 7.37
N ILE A 68 -12.57 2.98 7.87
CA ILE A 68 -13.10 3.79 8.97
C ILE A 68 -14.40 4.47 8.54
N GLN A 69 -14.43 5.05 7.35
CA GLN A 69 -15.62 5.73 6.82
C GLN A 69 -16.80 4.76 6.66
N LEU A 70 -16.57 3.52 6.22
CA LEU A 70 -17.60 2.48 6.19
C LEU A 70 -18.09 2.11 7.58
N SER A 71 -17.17 2.02 8.55
CA SER A 71 -17.47 1.60 9.93
C SER A 71 -18.30 2.62 10.73
N VAL A 72 -18.29 3.90 10.34
CA VAL A 72 -19.03 4.97 11.04
C VAL A 72 -20.29 5.43 10.31
N TYR A 73 -20.61 4.82 9.16
CA TYR A 73 -21.83 5.11 8.41
C TYR A 73 -23.09 4.95 9.31
N PRO A 74 -24.09 5.86 9.24
CA PRO A 74 -24.28 6.94 8.28
C PRO A 74 -23.55 8.26 8.62
N ALA A 75 -22.75 8.31 9.68
CA ALA A 75 -21.93 9.49 9.95
C ALA A 75 -20.80 9.60 8.90
N THR A 76 -20.37 10.83 8.65
CA THR A 76 -19.30 11.14 7.68
C THR A 76 -18.07 11.70 8.38
N ILE A 77 -16.91 11.29 7.90
CA ILE A 77 -15.60 11.78 8.30
C ILE A 77 -14.77 12.03 7.04
N GLN A 78 -14.08 13.17 6.98
CA GLN A 78 -13.21 13.48 5.86
C GLN A 78 -11.75 13.30 6.29
N PHE A 79 -11.06 12.43 5.58
CA PHE A 79 -9.62 12.25 5.71
C PHE A 79 -8.91 13.07 4.63
N LYS A 80 -7.70 13.53 4.96
CA LYS A 80 -6.81 14.16 3.99
C LYS A 80 -5.42 13.59 4.19
N LEU A 81 -4.98 12.77 3.25
CA LEU A 81 -3.59 12.34 3.22
C LEU A 81 -2.74 13.46 2.61
N PRO A 82 -1.72 13.97 3.30
CA PRO A 82 -0.84 14.98 2.72
C PRO A 82 0.00 14.35 1.60
N THR A 83 0.05 15.03 0.45
CA THR A 83 0.97 14.72 -0.62
C THR A 83 2.37 15.26 -0.30
N ASP A 84 3.39 14.77 -1.01
CA ASP A 84 4.76 15.31 -0.97
C ASP A 84 5.47 15.14 0.38
N LYS A 85 5.10 14.11 1.15
CA LYS A 85 5.82 13.70 2.36
C LYS A 85 6.83 12.61 2.05
N MET A 86 7.88 12.52 2.87
CA MET A 86 8.87 11.45 2.75
C MET A 86 8.27 10.11 3.14
N PHE A 87 8.65 9.02 2.48
CA PHE A 87 8.28 7.64 2.85
C PHE A 87 8.19 7.32 4.35
N GLY A 88 9.16 7.77 5.17
CA GLY A 88 9.12 7.55 6.62
C GLY A 88 7.91 8.18 7.34
N TYR A 89 7.35 9.26 6.78
CA TYR A 89 6.10 9.86 7.24
C TYR A 89 4.92 8.92 7.03
N TYR A 90 4.75 8.35 5.83
CA TYR A 90 3.64 7.43 5.56
C TYR A 90 3.73 6.14 6.38
N ILE A 91 4.94 5.63 6.64
CA ILE A 91 5.12 4.53 7.61
C ILE A 91 4.64 4.95 9.01
N GLY A 92 4.93 6.18 9.43
CA GLY A 92 4.45 6.74 10.71
C GLY A 92 2.92 6.83 10.77
N GLU A 93 2.29 7.33 9.72
CA GLU A 93 0.82 7.36 9.61
C GLU A 93 0.24 5.95 9.64
N LEU A 94 0.84 4.99 8.94
CA LEU A 94 0.40 3.59 8.99
C LEU A 94 0.50 3.03 10.39
N LYS A 95 1.56 3.33 11.16
CA LYS A 95 1.65 2.92 12.58
C LYS A 95 0.47 3.45 13.41
N SER A 96 0.06 4.69 13.16
CA SER A 96 -1.02 5.36 13.86
C SER A 96 -2.43 5.05 13.33
N SER A 97 -2.56 4.35 12.20
CA SER A 97 -3.86 3.97 11.64
C SER A 97 -4.54 2.82 12.41
N ILE A 98 -5.70 2.39 11.94
CA ILE A 98 -6.38 1.18 12.44
C ILE A 98 -5.52 -0.07 12.27
N SER A 99 -5.81 -1.11 13.07
CA SER A 99 -5.18 -2.42 12.89
C SER A 99 -5.76 -3.12 11.66
N PHE A 100 -4.90 -3.74 10.87
CA PHE A 100 -5.28 -4.55 9.70
C PHE A 100 -4.38 -5.78 9.59
N TYR A 101 -4.78 -6.72 8.73
CA TYR A 101 -4.06 -7.98 8.51
C TYR A 101 -2.57 -7.72 8.26
N LYS A 102 -1.70 -8.35 9.06
CA LYS A 102 -0.23 -8.27 8.96
C LYS A 102 0.38 -6.85 8.96
N LYS A 103 -0.32 -5.86 9.52
CA LYS A 103 0.16 -4.48 9.68
C LYS A 103 1.58 -4.37 10.22
N ASP A 104 1.84 -4.99 11.37
CA ASP A 104 3.13 -4.88 12.06
C ASP A 104 4.28 -5.49 11.25
N GLU A 105 4.03 -6.62 10.57
CA GLU A 105 4.99 -7.28 9.68
C GLU A 105 5.35 -6.37 8.50
N PHE A 106 4.35 -5.72 7.90
CA PHE A 106 4.55 -4.81 6.78
C PHE A 106 5.36 -3.59 7.20
N ILE A 107 4.98 -2.96 8.31
CA ILE A 107 5.67 -1.80 8.86
C ILE A 107 7.13 -2.13 9.18
N GLN A 108 7.39 -3.25 9.86
CA GLN A 108 8.75 -3.65 10.22
C GLN A 108 9.64 -3.83 8.98
N LYS A 109 9.11 -4.47 7.93
CA LYS A 109 9.85 -4.65 6.67
C LYS A 109 10.04 -3.33 5.92
N ALA A 110 9.04 -2.44 5.90
CA ALA A 110 9.14 -1.13 5.27
C ALA A 110 10.21 -0.25 5.94
N GLU A 111 10.29 -0.32 7.28
CA GLU A 111 11.36 0.34 8.04
C GLU A 111 12.74 -0.25 7.75
N GLN A 112 12.83 -1.57 7.63
CA GLN A 112 14.05 -2.26 7.24
C GLN A 112 14.51 -1.84 5.82
N PHE A 113 13.59 -1.77 4.87
CA PHE A 113 13.87 -1.26 3.52
C PHE A 113 14.37 0.19 3.57
N ASN A 114 13.67 1.06 4.30
CA ASN A 114 14.05 2.47 4.44
C ASN A 114 15.45 2.62 5.07
N MET A 115 15.78 1.78 6.06
CA MET A 115 17.11 1.71 6.64
C MET A 115 18.18 1.35 5.60
N TYR A 116 17.94 0.35 4.74
CA TYR A 116 18.88 0.02 3.66
C TYR A 116 19.09 1.19 2.70
N ARG A 117 18.01 1.84 2.27
CA ARG A 117 18.05 3.02 1.40
C ARG A 117 18.84 4.19 2.02
N VAL A 118 18.51 4.54 3.26
CA VAL A 118 19.19 5.62 4.01
C VAL A 118 20.68 5.30 4.18
N ASN A 119 21.01 4.05 4.55
CA ASN A 119 22.40 3.64 4.67
C ASN A 119 23.15 3.75 3.34
N ALA A 120 22.55 3.32 2.23
CA ALA A 120 23.13 3.43 0.90
C ALA A 120 23.45 4.88 0.52
N VAL A 121 22.51 5.80 0.73
CA VAL A 121 22.70 7.21 0.36
C VAL A 121 23.70 7.91 1.29
N HIS A 122 23.56 7.76 2.60
CA HIS A 122 24.39 8.51 3.56
C HIS A 122 25.81 7.97 3.74
N LYS A 123 26.03 6.66 3.53
CA LYS A 123 27.37 6.05 3.67
C LYS A 123 28.19 6.13 2.39
N MET A 124 27.60 6.53 1.26
CA MET A 124 28.30 6.62 -0.03
C MET A 124 29.59 7.46 0.02
N ARG A 125 29.59 8.57 0.78
CA ARG A 125 30.79 9.41 0.98
C ARG A 125 31.77 8.85 2.01
N ARG A 126 31.31 7.98 2.91
CA ARG A 126 32.00 7.62 4.17
C ARG A 126 32.42 6.15 4.23
N SER A 127 32.22 5.38 3.17
CA SER A 127 32.40 3.92 3.18
C SER A 127 32.86 3.40 1.81
N ASN A 128 33.40 2.20 1.81
CA ASN A 128 33.82 1.50 0.59
C ASN A 128 32.58 1.12 -0.23
N LEU A 129 32.52 1.56 -1.50
CA LEU A 129 31.42 1.28 -2.42
C LEU A 129 31.19 -0.21 -2.65
N THR A 130 32.24 -1.04 -2.60
CA THR A 130 32.11 -2.50 -2.73
C THR A 130 31.34 -3.10 -1.55
N GLN A 131 31.58 -2.60 -0.33
CA GLN A 131 30.84 -3.05 0.85
C GLN A 131 29.39 -2.55 0.81
N LEU A 132 29.19 -1.31 0.37
CA LEU A 132 27.87 -0.73 0.21
C LEU A 132 27.03 -1.46 -0.85
N SER A 133 27.65 -1.85 -1.96
CA SER A 133 27.03 -2.67 -3.01
C SER A 133 26.54 -4.03 -2.47
N LYS A 134 27.29 -4.65 -1.56
CA LYS A 134 26.87 -5.89 -0.87
C LYS A 134 25.69 -5.68 0.07
N GLU A 135 25.62 -4.53 0.73
CA GLU A 135 24.46 -4.18 1.56
C GLU A 135 23.21 -3.95 0.70
N LEU A 136 23.38 -3.35 -0.49
CA LEU A 136 22.29 -3.17 -1.44
C LEU A 136 21.72 -4.49 -2.00
N ASP A 137 22.47 -5.59 -1.97
CA ASP A 137 21.95 -6.91 -2.36
C ASP A 137 20.77 -7.37 -1.48
N LYS A 138 20.62 -6.81 -0.28
CA LYS A 138 19.51 -7.11 0.65
C LYS A 138 18.21 -6.37 0.27
N VAL A 139 18.28 -5.36 -0.59
CA VAL A 139 17.15 -4.50 -0.92
C VAL A 139 16.11 -5.26 -1.73
N LYS A 140 16.53 -5.95 -2.81
CA LYS A 140 15.58 -6.68 -3.67
C LYS A 140 14.78 -7.75 -2.91
N PRO A 141 15.41 -8.68 -2.16
CA PRO A 141 14.66 -9.66 -1.39
C PRO A 141 13.69 -9.01 -0.38
N CYS A 142 14.11 -7.92 0.27
CA CYS A 142 13.26 -7.17 1.20
C CYS A 142 12.06 -6.52 0.49
N PHE A 143 12.27 -5.97 -0.70
CA PHE A 143 11.20 -5.43 -1.54
C PHE A 143 10.24 -6.53 -2.02
N ASP A 144 10.75 -7.66 -2.53
CA ASP A 144 9.92 -8.76 -3.01
C ASP A 144 9.02 -9.30 -1.88
N GLU A 145 9.53 -9.39 -0.65
CA GLU A 145 8.74 -9.75 0.53
C GLU A 145 7.65 -8.72 0.84
N LEU A 146 7.97 -7.42 0.76
CA LEU A 146 7.00 -6.33 0.95
C LEU A 146 5.91 -6.34 -0.11
N TYR A 147 6.26 -6.56 -1.37
CA TYR A 147 5.35 -6.61 -2.50
C TYR A 147 4.33 -7.74 -2.33
N ASN A 148 4.81 -8.94 -2.02
CA ASN A 148 3.96 -10.11 -1.76
C ASN A 148 3.09 -9.93 -0.51
N LEU A 149 3.60 -9.22 0.50
CA LEU A 149 2.86 -8.94 1.72
C LEU A 149 1.74 -7.94 1.45
N TYR A 150 2.03 -6.88 0.69
CA TYR A 150 1.05 -5.89 0.26
C TYR A 150 -0.13 -6.53 -0.48
N ASP A 151 0.12 -7.44 -1.42
CA ASP A 151 -0.94 -8.14 -2.17
C ASP A 151 -1.93 -8.88 -1.24
N LYS A 152 -1.39 -9.59 -0.24
CA LYS A 152 -2.21 -10.29 0.76
C LYS A 152 -3.01 -9.34 1.66
N ILE A 153 -2.45 -8.16 1.95
CA ILE A 153 -3.13 -7.12 2.73
C ILE A 153 -4.29 -6.53 1.93
N GLN A 154 -4.06 -6.26 0.64
CA GLN A 154 -5.07 -5.77 -0.29
C GLN A 154 -6.25 -6.74 -0.40
N ASP A 155 -5.97 -8.03 -0.52
CA ASP A 155 -7.02 -9.06 -0.53
C ASP A 155 -7.85 -9.05 0.77
N SER A 156 -7.21 -8.86 1.92
CA SER A 156 -7.93 -8.72 3.20
C SER A 156 -8.85 -7.51 3.19
N PHE A 157 -8.38 -6.33 2.77
CA PHE A 157 -9.21 -5.13 2.68
C PHE A 157 -10.39 -5.30 1.73
N ARG A 158 -10.17 -5.93 0.56
CA ARG A 158 -11.25 -6.23 -0.39
C ARG A 158 -12.32 -7.13 0.22
N VAL A 159 -11.93 -8.13 1.02
CA VAL A 159 -12.88 -8.97 1.75
C VAL A 159 -13.69 -8.15 2.75
N ASP A 160 -13.03 -7.26 3.50
CA ASP A 160 -13.72 -6.37 4.45
C ASP A 160 -14.72 -5.44 3.73
N PHE A 161 -14.31 -4.80 2.63
CA PHE A 161 -15.18 -3.94 1.81
C PHE A 161 -16.35 -4.72 1.22
N HIS A 162 -16.13 -5.96 0.77
CA HIS A 162 -17.22 -6.84 0.33
C HIS A 162 -18.22 -7.16 1.44
N GLY A 163 -17.75 -7.33 2.68
CA GLY A 163 -18.62 -7.48 3.85
C GLY A 163 -19.56 -6.29 4.01
N PHE A 164 -19.02 -5.08 4.07
CA PHE A 164 -19.81 -3.85 4.17
C PHE A 164 -20.76 -3.65 2.98
N LYS A 165 -20.32 -3.95 1.76
CA LYS A 165 -21.17 -3.87 0.56
C LYS A 165 -22.42 -4.75 0.69
N LYS A 166 -22.27 -5.96 1.25
CA LYS A 166 -23.40 -6.87 1.48
C LYS A 166 -24.36 -6.31 2.51
N ASP A 167 -23.85 -5.78 3.63
CA ASP A 167 -24.67 -5.24 4.71
C ASP A 167 -25.48 -4.02 4.23
N VAL A 168 -24.81 -3.09 3.53
CA VAL A 168 -25.45 -1.95 2.88
C VAL A 168 -26.51 -2.42 1.87
N PHE A 169 -26.21 -3.41 1.02
CA PHE A 169 -27.20 -3.92 0.06
C PHE A 169 -28.46 -4.47 0.74
N ILE A 170 -28.31 -5.18 1.87
CA ILE A 170 -29.44 -5.68 2.65
C ILE A 170 -30.30 -4.52 3.17
N ASP A 171 -29.68 -3.48 3.71
CA ASP A 171 -30.39 -2.30 4.24
C ASP A 171 -31.15 -1.51 3.15
N TYR A 172 -30.75 -1.63 1.89
CA TYR A 172 -31.40 -0.94 0.75
C TYR A 172 -32.53 -1.73 0.09
N LEU A 173 -32.62 -3.06 0.28
CA LEU A 173 -33.75 -3.83 -0.23
C LEU A 173 -35.01 -3.54 0.61
N THR A 174 -36.13 -3.26 -0.04
CA THR A 174 -37.43 -3.19 0.65
C THR A 174 -37.84 -4.56 1.19
N GLU A 175 -38.69 -4.62 2.23
CA GLU A 175 -39.17 -5.91 2.79
C GLU A 175 -39.78 -6.83 1.72
N GLU A 176 -40.48 -6.27 0.72
CA GLU A 176 -41.04 -7.00 -0.43
C GLU A 176 -39.95 -7.56 -1.37
N GLU A 177 -38.87 -6.82 -1.60
CA GLU A 177 -37.75 -7.28 -2.42
C GLU A 177 -36.89 -8.33 -1.68
N GLN A 178 -36.77 -8.21 -0.36
CA GLN A 178 -36.08 -9.23 0.46
C GLN A 178 -36.81 -10.57 0.43
N GLU A 179 -38.16 -10.57 0.53
CA GLU A 179 -38.98 -11.79 0.40
C GLU A 179 -38.87 -12.44 -0.97
N GLN A 180 -38.76 -11.66 -2.06
CA GLN A 180 -38.65 -12.20 -3.42
C GLN A 180 -37.31 -12.92 -3.68
N TYR A 181 -36.22 -12.49 -3.04
CA TYR A 181 -34.88 -13.07 -3.25
C TYR A 181 -34.53 -14.18 -2.24
N TRP A 182 -35.13 -14.19 -1.06
CA TRP A 182 -34.76 -15.08 0.04
C TRP A 182 -35.93 -15.90 0.63
N GLY A 183 -37.15 -15.73 0.12
CA GLY A 183 -38.35 -16.52 0.45
C GLY A 183 -38.52 -17.78 -0.37
#